data_AF-A0A3M0A8Z0-F1
#
_entry.id   AF-A0A3M0A8Z0-F1
#
_cell.length_a   1.000
_cell.length_b   1.000
_cell.length_c   1.000
_cell.angle_alpha   90.00
_cell.angle_beta   90.00
_cell.angle_gamma   90.00
#
_symmetry.space_group_name_H-M   'P 1'
#
loop_
_entity.id
_entity.type
_entity.pdbx_description
1 polymer ?
#
loop_
_entity_poly.entity_id
_entity_poly.type
_entity_poly.pdbx_seq_one_letter_code
_entity_poly.pdbx_strand_id
1 'polypeptide(L)'
;MMHLLGNIYRMPVQFKLLVGLSALGPFLAIGGVLNCGISEVMACENQYGHAESTMELIHVVALSLPILFAAGLIVARRKSAAYAWLVGYILYCFSPLALASFRGLEPQYHDQLLYPLFASIPTGIIVYIYLKISRVSRQWFQLESVGD
;
A
#
# COMPACT_ATOMS: atom_id res chain seq x y z
N MET A 1 -14.72 14.29 12.72
CA MET A 1 -15.12 13.36 11.65
C MET A 1 -15.78 14.05 10.44
N MET A 2 -16.75 14.96 10.65
CA MET A 2 -17.41 15.71 9.55
C MET A 2 -16.45 16.48 8.63
N HIS A 3 -15.35 17.04 9.17
CA HIS A 3 -14.34 17.74 8.38
C HIS A 3 -13.60 16.83 7.37
N LEU A 4 -13.35 15.56 7.74
CA LEU A 4 -12.64 14.60 6.87
C LEU A 4 -13.51 14.13 5.71
N LEU A 5 -14.80 13.91 5.94
CA LEU A 5 -15.75 13.58 4.87
C LEU A 5 -15.84 14.73 3.85
N GLY A 6 -15.94 15.98 4.32
CA GLY A 6 -15.92 17.16 3.46
C GLY A 6 -14.63 17.25 2.62
N ASN A 7 -13.48 16.89 3.20
CA ASN A 7 -12.22 16.79 2.46
C ASN A 7 -12.29 15.71 1.37
N ILE A 8 -12.81 14.52 1.65
CA ILE A 8 -12.92 13.45 0.63
C ILE A 8 -13.76 13.92 -0.56
N TYR A 9 -14.90 14.57 -0.35
CA TYR A 9 -15.73 15.05 -1.47
C TYR A 9 -15.03 16.07 -2.36
N ARG A 10 -14.33 17.04 -1.74
CA ARG A 10 -13.59 18.12 -2.43
C ARG A 10 -12.25 17.66 -3.03
N MET A 11 -11.83 16.44 -2.75
CA MET A 11 -10.55 15.89 -3.20
C MET A 11 -10.52 15.71 -4.72
N PRO A 12 -9.43 16.10 -5.41
CA PRO A 12 -9.24 15.81 -6.83
C PRO A 12 -9.29 14.30 -7.11
N VAL A 13 -9.74 13.91 -8.30
CA VAL A 13 -9.94 12.50 -8.67
C VAL A 13 -8.65 11.68 -8.52
N GLN A 14 -7.49 12.25 -8.86
CA GLN A 14 -6.19 11.58 -8.75
C GLN A 14 -5.89 11.17 -7.30
N PHE A 15 -6.23 12.03 -6.34
CA PHE A 15 -6.05 11.76 -4.92
C PHE A 15 -7.08 10.77 -4.38
N LYS A 16 -8.33 10.81 -4.86
CA LYS A 16 -9.35 9.81 -4.52
C LYS A 16 -8.90 8.42 -4.94
N LEU A 17 -8.39 8.28 -6.17
CA LEU A 17 -7.82 7.03 -6.67
C LEU A 17 -6.62 6.59 -5.83
N LEU A 18 -5.69 7.51 -5.55
CA LEU A 18 -4.52 7.21 -4.73
C LEU A 18 -4.90 6.73 -3.33
N VAL A 19 -5.81 7.44 -2.64
CA VAL A 19 -6.31 7.05 -1.32
C VAL A 19 -7.05 5.72 -1.38
N GLY A 20 -7.90 5.52 -2.39
CA GLY A 20 -8.62 4.26 -2.61
C GLY A 20 -7.67 3.09 -2.77
N LEU A 21 -6.67 3.19 -3.65
CA LEU A 21 -5.65 2.16 -3.84
C LEU A 21 -4.82 1.92 -2.57
N SER A 22 -4.44 2.99 -1.87
CA SER A 22 -3.64 2.91 -0.64
C SER A 22 -4.43 2.29 0.53
N ALA A 23 -5.74 2.48 0.55
CA ALA A 23 -6.62 1.89 1.56
C ALA A 23 -6.99 0.44 1.22
N LEU A 24 -7.29 0.14 -0.04
CA LEU A 24 -7.68 -1.20 -0.50
C LEU A 24 -6.50 -2.16 -0.58
N GLY A 25 -5.31 -1.69 -0.95
CA GLY A 25 -4.10 -2.50 -1.10
C GLY A 25 -3.82 -3.41 0.11
N PRO A 26 -3.73 -2.87 1.34
CA PRO A 26 -3.59 -3.66 2.56
C PRO A 26 -4.62 -4.78 2.71
N PHE A 27 -5.90 -4.52 2.42
CA PHE A 27 -6.94 -5.55 2.51
C PHE A 27 -6.78 -6.62 1.44
N LEU A 28 -6.35 -6.25 0.23
CA LEU A 28 -6.06 -7.22 -0.84
C LEU A 28 -4.83 -8.08 -0.51
N ALA A 29 -3.78 -7.48 0.06
CA ALA A 29 -2.61 -8.21 0.53
C ALA A 29 -3.00 -9.20 1.62
N ILE A 30 -3.71 -8.75 2.66
CA ILE A 30 -4.19 -9.59 3.77
C ILE A 30 -5.13 -10.70 3.26
N GLY A 31 -6.05 -10.36 2.35
CA GLY A 31 -6.94 -11.34 1.73
C GLY A 31 -6.16 -12.39 0.93
N GLY A 32 -5.12 -11.98 0.20
CA GLY A 32 -4.22 -12.85 -0.55
C GLY A 32 -3.49 -13.85 0.36
N VAL A 33 -2.89 -13.38 1.45
CA VAL A 33 -2.21 -14.27 2.41
C VAL A 33 -3.18 -15.16 3.19
N LEU A 34 -4.46 -14.80 3.33
CA LEU A 34 -5.44 -15.63 4.03
C LEU A 34 -6.14 -16.66 3.12
N ASN A 35 -5.93 -16.62 1.80
CA ASN A 35 -6.81 -17.28 0.84
C ASN A 35 -6.66 -18.80 0.70
N CYS A 36 -6.06 -19.48 1.68
CA CYS A 36 -5.86 -20.92 1.67
C CYS A 36 -7.13 -21.78 1.78
N GLY A 37 -8.32 -21.15 1.76
CA GLY A 37 -9.61 -21.84 1.89
C GLY A 37 -10.41 -22.01 0.60
N ILE A 38 -9.97 -21.47 -0.55
CA ILE A 38 -10.84 -21.39 -1.75
C ILE A 38 -10.46 -22.38 -2.87
N SER A 39 -9.25 -22.95 -2.86
CA SER A 39 -8.83 -23.92 -3.88
C SER A 39 -8.78 -25.33 -3.31
N GLU A 40 -9.78 -26.16 -3.64
CA GLU A 40 -9.77 -27.60 -3.31
C GLU A 40 -8.66 -28.39 -4.03
N VAL A 41 -7.97 -27.76 -4.99
CA VAL A 41 -7.03 -28.43 -5.92
C VAL A 41 -5.57 -28.36 -5.44
N MET A 42 -5.22 -27.45 -4.53
CA MET A 42 -3.87 -27.36 -3.96
C MET A 42 -3.91 -27.45 -2.44
N ALA A 43 -3.13 -28.36 -1.87
CA ALA A 43 -2.83 -28.30 -0.45
C ALA A 43 -2.28 -26.91 -0.13
N CYS A 44 -2.81 -26.27 0.92
CA CYS A 44 -2.46 -24.93 1.35
C CYS A 44 -0.93 -24.72 1.52
N GLU A 45 -0.22 -25.80 1.87
CA GLU A 45 1.25 -25.86 1.98
C GLU A 45 2.00 -25.54 0.67
N ASN A 46 1.34 -25.63 -0.49
CA ASN A 46 1.92 -25.35 -1.80
C ASN A 46 1.48 -24.00 -2.40
N GLN A 47 0.67 -23.22 -1.70
CA GLN A 47 0.17 -21.95 -2.24
C GLN A 47 1.20 -20.83 -2.01
N TYR A 48 1.81 -20.39 -3.12
CA TYR A 48 2.77 -19.30 -3.12
C TYR A 48 2.17 -18.00 -2.55
N GLY A 49 2.85 -17.44 -1.54
CA GLY A 49 2.43 -16.19 -0.89
C GLY A 49 1.34 -16.34 0.16
N HIS A 50 1.11 -17.55 0.67
CA HIS A 50 0.31 -17.78 1.87
C HIS A 50 1.14 -17.54 3.15
N ALA A 51 0.48 -17.14 4.24
CA ALA A 51 1.11 -17.01 5.55
C ALA A 51 1.06 -18.35 6.29
N GLU A 52 2.23 -18.94 6.54
CA GLU A 52 2.35 -20.25 7.23
C GLU A 52 2.11 -20.14 8.74
N SER A 53 2.15 -18.92 9.29
CA SER A 53 1.93 -18.66 10.70
C SER A 53 1.17 -17.36 10.96
N THR A 54 0.52 -17.28 12.11
CA THR A 54 -0.10 -16.02 12.58
C THR A 54 0.93 -14.90 12.69
N MET A 55 2.20 -15.22 13.02
CA MET A 55 3.26 -14.24 13.11
C MET A 55 3.55 -13.59 11.75
N GLU A 56 3.55 -14.38 10.67
CA GLU A 56 3.72 -13.86 9.31
C GLU A 56 2.58 -12.93 8.88
N LEU A 57 1.35 -13.33 9.19
CA LEU A 57 0.18 -12.49 8.95
C LEU A 57 0.30 -11.14 9.70
N ILE A 58 0.71 -11.17 10.97
CA ILE A 58 0.94 -9.95 11.76
C ILE A 58 1.99 -9.06 11.09
N HIS A 59 3.07 -9.62 10.56
CA HIS A 59 4.09 -8.86 9.85
C HIS A 59 3.55 -8.21 8.57
N VAL A 60 2.79 -8.94 7.75
CA VAL A 60 2.18 -8.37 6.52
C VAL A 60 1.23 -7.23 6.87
N VAL A 61 0.40 -7.42 7.90
CA VAL A 61 -0.51 -6.38 8.39
C VAL A 61 0.29 -5.17 8.86
N ALA A 62 1.28 -5.37 9.73
CA ALA A 62 2.10 -4.29 10.29
C ALA A 62 2.84 -3.49 9.22
N LEU A 63 3.38 -4.16 8.18
CA LEU A 63 4.06 -3.51 7.06
C LEU A 63 3.09 -2.77 6.11
N SER A 64 1.81 -3.13 6.13
CA SER A 64 0.76 -2.49 5.32
C SER A 64 0.06 -1.32 6.04
N LEU A 65 0.11 -1.23 7.37
CA LEU A 65 -0.49 -0.12 8.13
C LEU A 65 0.07 1.27 7.76
N PRO A 66 1.39 1.45 7.52
CA PRO A 66 1.94 2.75 7.17
C PRO A 66 1.33 3.37 5.91
N ILE A 67 1.00 2.59 4.88
CA ILE A 67 0.35 3.12 3.68
C ILE A 67 -1.11 3.53 3.93
N LEU A 68 -1.82 2.78 4.77
CA LEU A 68 -3.16 3.14 5.21
C LEU A 68 -3.14 4.45 6.02
N PHE A 69 -2.17 4.59 6.93
CA PHE A 69 -1.96 5.82 7.68
C PHE A 69 -1.64 7.01 6.75
N ALA A 70 -0.77 6.80 5.77
CA ALA A 70 -0.45 7.82 4.78
C ALA A 70 -1.67 8.27 3.96
N ALA A 71 -2.57 7.33 3.60
CA ALA A 71 -3.84 7.66 2.95
C ALA A 71 -4.69 8.61 3.82
N GLY A 72 -4.74 8.35 5.13
CA GLY A 72 -5.37 9.25 6.10
C GLY A 72 -4.74 10.65 6.13
N LEU A 73 -3.41 10.74 6.08
CA LEU A 73 -2.69 12.01 6.01
C LEU A 73 -2.98 12.80 4.72
N ILE A 74 -3.15 12.11 3.59
CA ILE A 74 -3.54 12.73 2.30
C ILE A 74 -4.95 13.34 2.42
N VAL A 75 -5.89 12.62 3.02
CA VAL A 75 -7.26 13.12 3.29
C VAL A 75 -7.24 14.29 4.27
N ALA A 76 -6.40 14.22 5.29
CA ALA A 76 -6.19 15.29 6.26
C ALA A 76 -5.39 16.47 5.69
N ARG A 77 -4.91 16.40 4.43
CA ARG A 77 -4.14 17.44 3.75
C ARG A 77 -2.80 17.79 4.42
N ARG A 78 -2.19 16.85 5.15
CA ARG A 78 -0.88 17.09 5.78
C ARG A 78 0.23 17.14 4.73
N LYS A 79 1.11 18.15 4.79
CA LYS A 79 2.28 18.27 3.90
C LYS A 79 3.25 17.08 3.97
N SER A 80 3.33 16.41 5.12
CA SER A 80 4.13 15.21 5.32
C SER A 80 3.57 13.96 4.62
N ALA A 81 2.33 14.01 4.14
CA ALA A 81 1.63 12.86 3.55
C ALA A 81 2.39 12.26 2.37
N ALA A 82 3.06 13.08 1.54
CA ALA A 82 3.82 12.58 0.40
C ALA A 82 4.99 11.67 0.81
N TYR A 83 5.72 12.05 1.87
CA TYR A 83 6.83 11.24 2.38
C TYR A 83 6.33 9.99 3.10
N ALA A 84 5.32 10.14 3.96
CA ALA A 84 4.68 9.01 4.63
C ALA A 84 4.11 8.00 3.63
N TRP A 85 3.54 8.48 2.51
CA TRP A 85 3.02 7.63 1.45
C TRP A 85 4.13 6.86 0.74
N LEU A 86 5.24 7.50 0.38
CA LEU A 86 6.37 6.81 -0.26
C LEU A 86 6.95 5.72 0.66
N VAL A 87 7.21 6.05 1.93
CA VAL A 87 7.75 5.08 2.90
C VAL A 87 6.77 3.93 3.10
N GLY A 88 5.48 4.25 3.30
CA GLY A 88 4.45 3.23 3.47
C GLY A 88 4.27 2.36 2.23
N TYR A 89 4.37 2.93 1.04
CA TYR A 89 4.29 2.21 -0.23
C TYR A 89 5.46 1.25 -0.40
N ILE A 90 6.68 1.68 -0.07
CA ILE A 90 7.85 0.81 -0.08
C ILE A 90 7.64 -0.34 0.91
N LEU A 91 7.32 -0.06 2.18
CA LEU A 91 7.08 -1.12 3.17
C LEU A 91 5.98 -2.10 2.75
N TYR A 92 4.90 -1.60 2.17
CA TYR A 92 3.83 -2.42 1.60
C TYR A 92 4.32 -3.32 0.47
N CYS A 93 5.12 -2.81 -0.47
CA CYS A 93 5.69 -3.61 -1.57
C CYS A 93 6.62 -4.71 -1.05
N PHE A 94 7.35 -4.45 0.03
CA PHE A 94 8.22 -5.44 0.67
C PHE A 94 7.47 -6.37 1.63
N SER A 95 6.18 -6.14 1.93
CA SER A 95 5.42 -6.98 2.86
C SER A 95 5.37 -8.47 2.52
N PRO A 96 5.31 -8.90 1.23
CA PRO A 96 5.31 -10.33 0.90
C PRO A 96 6.61 -11.05 1.26
N LEU A 97 7.75 -10.33 1.29
CA LEU A 97 9.05 -10.90 1.71
C LEU A 97 9.09 -11.31 3.20
N ALA A 98 8.09 -10.92 3.98
CA ALA A 98 7.96 -11.35 5.35
C ALA A 98 7.56 -12.83 5.50
N LEU A 99 6.96 -13.45 4.47
CA LEU A 99 6.42 -14.82 4.55
C LEU A 99 7.51 -15.87 4.30
N ALA A 100 7.47 -16.99 5.04
CA ALA A 100 8.37 -18.11 4.82
C ALA A 100 8.16 -18.77 3.44
N SER A 101 6.93 -18.77 2.93
CA SER A 101 6.61 -19.21 1.57
C SER A 101 7.40 -18.44 0.50
N PHE A 102 7.89 -17.24 0.82
CA PHE A 102 8.74 -16.41 -0.04
C PHE A 102 10.25 -16.57 0.22
N ARG A 103 10.66 -17.36 1.23
CA ARG A 103 12.07 -17.60 1.58
C ARG A 103 12.57 -18.98 1.15
N GLY A 104 11.67 -19.94 0.99
CA GLY A 104 11.98 -21.30 0.52
C GLY A 104 12.02 -21.47 -1.00
N LEU A 105 12.01 -20.38 -1.77
CA LEU A 105 11.89 -20.44 -3.23
C LEU A 105 13.03 -21.25 -3.87
N GLU A 106 12.65 -22.30 -4.57
CA GLU A 106 13.44 -22.77 -5.70
C GLU A 106 13.65 -21.62 -6.70
N PRO A 107 14.82 -21.55 -7.38
CA PRO A 107 15.19 -20.44 -8.25
C PRO A 107 14.14 -20.03 -9.30
N GLN A 108 13.26 -20.95 -9.70
CA GLN A 108 12.21 -20.76 -10.70
C GLN A 108 11.11 -19.75 -10.30
N TYR A 109 10.91 -19.47 -9.02
CA TYR A 109 9.90 -18.51 -8.57
C TYR A 109 10.48 -17.11 -8.28
N HIS A 110 11.81 -16.93 -8.31
CA HIS A 110 12.46 -15.64 -8.02
C HIS A 110 11.99 -14.55 -9.00
N ASP A 111 11.82 -14.90 -10.27
CA ASP A 111 11.39 -13.98 -11.31
C ASP A 111 9.95 -13.47 -11.09
N GLN A 112 9.09 -14.30 -10.48
CA GLN A 112 7.70 -13.94 -10.18
C GLN A 112 7.56 -12.94 -9.04
N LEU A 113 8.52 -12.89 -8.10
CA LEU A 113 8.57 -11.88 -7.03
C LEU A 113 9.30 -10.61 -7.49
N LEU A 114 10.45 -10.78 -8.14
CA LEU A 114 11.30 -9.66 -8.51
C LEU A 114 10.61 -8.74 -9.52
N TYR A 115 9.87 -9.29 -10.48
CA TYR A 115 9.23 -8.48 -11.51
C TYR A 115 8.18 -7.49 -10.94
N PRO A 116 7.22 -7.90 -10.08
CA PRO A 116 6.32 -6.98 -9.38
C PRO A 116 7.05 -5.97 -8.49
N LEU A 117 8.12 -6.36 -7.79
CA LEU A 117 8.92 -5.44 -6.97
C LEU A 117 9.63 -4.39 -7.85
N PHE A 118 10.25 -4.81 -8.96
CA PHE A 118 10.91 -3.93 -9.91
C PHE A 118 9.94 -3.02 -10.65
N ALA A 119 8.71 -3.45 -10.90
CA ALA A 119 7.67 -2.59 -11.48
C ALA A 119 7.10 -1.62 -10.43
N SER A 120 6.88 -2.08 -9.19
CA SER A 120 6.20 -1.31 -8.16
C SER A 120 7.06 -0.17 -7.61
N ILE A 121 8.37 -0.36 -7.41
CA ILE A 121 9.27 0.68 -6.87
C ILE A 121 9.31 1.94 -7.77
N PRO A 122 9.57 1.85 -9.09
CA PRO A 122 9.51 3.01 -10.00
C PRO A 122 8.14 3.68 -10.00
N THR A 123 7.04 2.92 -9.95
CA THR A 123 5.69 3.49 -9.85
C THR A 123 5.54 4.34 -8.58
N GLY A 124 6.02 3.84 -7.44
CA GLY A 124 6.03 4.60 -6.18
C GLY A 124 6.83 5.90 -6.28
N ILE A 125 7.99 5.87 -6.93
CA ILE A 125 8.82 7.06 -7.15
C ILE A 125 8.10 8.07 -8.05
N ILE A 126 7.48 7.63 -9.16
CA ILE A 126 6.74 8.51 -10.08
C ILE A 126 5.58 9.19 -9.33
N VAL A 127 4.82 8.45 -8.54
CA VAL A 127 3.73 9.00 -7.73
C VAL A 127 4.27 9.99 -6.70
N TYR A 128 5.38 9.68 -6.04
CA TYR A 128 6.02 10.61 -5.09
C TYR A 128 6.45 11.92 -5.78
N ILE A 129 7.08 11.84 -6.95
CA ILE A 129 7.46 13.01 -7.75
C ILE A 129 6.21 13.82 -8.11
N TYR A 130 5.13 13.14 -8.56
CA TYR A 130 3.86 13.79 -8.83
C TYR A 130 3.32 14.53 -7.59
N LEU A 131 3.33 13.90 -6.42
CA LEU A 131 2.90 14.51 -5.17
C LEU A 131 3.74 15.74 -4.77
N LYS A 132 5.01 15.82 -5.16
CA LYS A 132 5.87 16.97 -4.85
C LYS A 132 5.79 18.10 -5.86
N ILE A 133 5.69 17.78 -7.14
CA ILE A 133 5.85 18.75 -8.23
C ILE A 133 4.50 19.24 -8.77
N SER A 134 3.48 18.38 -8.80
CA SER A 134 2.19 18.70 -9.42
C SER A 134 1.53 19.92 -8.78
N ARG A 135 1.06 20.85 -9.62
CA ARG A 135 0.28 22.01 -9.18
C ARG A 135 -0.98 21.60 -8.41
N VAL A 136 -1.64 20.52 -8.84
CA VAL A 136 -2.84 19.97 -8.18
C VAL A 136 -2.50 19.52 -6.76
N SER A 137 -1.36 18.83 -6.59
CA SER A 137 -0.89 18.39 -5.28
C SER A 137 -0.56 19.56 -4.36
N ARG A 138 0.18 20.54 -4.86
CA ARG A 138 0.52 21.75 -4.09
C ARG A 138 -0.73 22.49 -3.63
N GLN A 139 -1.71 22.69 -4.51
CA GLN A 139 -2.98 23.33 -4.16
C GLN A 139 -3.74 22.54 -3.09
N TRP A 140 -3.80 21.21 -3.22
CA TRP A 140 -4.48 20.35 -2.25
C TRP A 140 -3.90 20.49 -0.83
N PHE A 141 -2.57 20.48 -0.72
CA PHE A 141 -1.86 20.60 0.57
C PHE A 141 -1.65 22.04 1.06
N GLN A 142 -1.91 23.06 0.23
CA GLN A 142 -1.83 24.48 0.63
C GLN A 142 -3.12 24.99 1.26
N LEU A 143 -4.27 24.40 0.95
CA LEU A 143 -5.56 24.77 1.53
C LEU A 143 -5.66 24.54 3.05
N GLU A 144 -4.65 23.92 3.67
CA GLU A 144 -4.53 23.80 5.12
C GLU A 144 -4.08 25.12 5.78
N SER A 145 -3.36 26.00 5.08
CA SER A 145 -2.74 27.20 5.69
C SER A 145 -3.62 28.45 5.75
N VAL A 146 -4.90 28.35 5.43
CA VAL A 146 -5.83 29.51 5.38
C VAL A 146 -6.87 29.45 6.51
N GLY A 147 -6.83 28.40 7.35
CA GLY A 147 -7.87 28.12 8.34
C GLY A 147 -7.44 28.08 9.80
N ASP A 148 -6.20 28.47 10.11
CA ASP A 148 -5.71 28.68 11.49
C ASP A 148 -5.51 30.18 11.77
#